data_AF-A0A2R6NHQ0-F1
#
_entry.id   AF-A0A2R6NHQ0-F1
#
_cell.length_a   1.000
_cell.length_b   1.000
_cell.length_c   1.000
_cell.angle_alpha   90.00
_cell.angle_beta   90.00
_cell.angle_gamma   90.00
#
_symmetry.space_group_name_H-M   'P 1'
#
loop_
_entity.id
_entity.type
_entity.pdbx_description
1 polymer ?
#
loop_
_entity_poly.entity_id
_entity_poly.type
_entity_poly.pdbx_seq_one_letter_code
_entity_poly.pdbx_strand_id
1 'polypeptide(L)'
;LDTTTKVHEELVAMLRLMKDWRMLALFPMFFASNYFYAYQGSVNATVFDGPTRALNATLEGAGAIVGALFIGFFVLDNKYMSRRNRGYLGLAVVTSMIIIIWAVGLSWQVTFGRNYVTVHGRPINYHDSDYKGKGALFFFYYFGDACYQALAYWIMSALSNDPFTLARFAGLYKAIQSAGAAGSYGMDAVLHPLLNEHLASWIMMLFSFPLAFLVIRSIKETNYEDEKVVYVEDVRKMEMEEAASDSAEKESVHSAAAPPAVGA
;
A
#
# COMPACT_ATOMS: atom_id res chain seq x y z
N LEU A 1 -16.08 27.71 11.93
CA LEU A 1 -15.75 26.49 12.70
C LEU A 1 -14.27 26.47 12.99
N ASP A 2 -13.89 25.96 14.16
CA ASP A 2 -12.51 25.71 14.56
C ASP A 2 -11.93 24.58 13.65
N THR A 3 -11.49 24.91 12.43
CA THR A 3 -10.84 24.00 11.46
C THR A 3 -9.43 23.58 11.90
N THR A 4 -9.12 23.77 13.17
CA THR A 4 -8.00 23.10 13.81
C THR A 4 -8.53 21.76 14.28
N THR A 5 -8.53 20.73 13.42
CA THR A 5 -8.52 19.35 13.93
C THR A 5 -7.36 19.30 14.90
N LYS A 6 -7.65 19.34 16.20
CA LYS A 6 -6.62 19.47 17.21
C LYS A 6 -5.73 18.25 17.01
N VAL A 7 -4.43 18.45 16.86
CA VAL A 7 -3.47 17.36 16.59
C VAL A 7 -3.68 16.19 17.55
N HIS A 8 -4.10 16.50 18.79
CA HIS A 8 -4.54 15.55 19.78
C HIS A 8 -5.76 14.69 19.38
N GLU A 9 -6.82 15.27 18.82
CA GLU A 9 -8.01 14.54 18.36
C GLU A 9 -7.68 13.62 17.19
N GLU A 10 -6.85 14.06 16.25
CA GLU A 10 -6.32 13.21 15.17
C GLU A 10 -5.46 12.06 15.71
N LEU A 11 -4.57 12.32 16.66
CA LEU A 11 -3.77 11.28 17.32
C LEU A 11 -4.65 10.25 18.04
N VAL A 12 -5.65 10.70 18.79
CA VAL A 12 -6.60 9.82 19.47
C VAL A 12 -7.42 9.01 18.46
N ALA A 13 -7.84 9.62 17.36
CA ALA A 13 -8.54 8.93 16.28
C ALA A 13 -7.67 7.87 15.61
N MET A 14 -6.41 8.17 15.28
CA MET A 14 -5.45 7.19 14.75
C MET A 14 -5.22 6.03 15.73
N LEU A 15 -5.06 6.32 17.02
CA LEU A 15 -4.92 5.29 18.06
C LEU A 15 -6.17 4.41 18.21
N ARG A 16 -7.36 4.97 17.99
CA ARG A 16 -8.60 4.17 17.94
C ARG A 16 -8.62 3.25 16.73
N LEU A 17 -8.16 3.70 15.56
CA LEU A 17 -8.06 2.86 14.37
C LEU A 17 -7.05 1.71 14.55
N MET A 18 -5.96 1.94 15.29
CA MET A 18 -5.02 0.88 15.66
C MET A 18 -5.62 -0.16 16.62
N LYS A 19 -6.76 0.13 17.27
CA LYS A 19 -7.48 -0.83 18.11
C LYS A 19 -8.56 -1.59 17.35
N ASP A 20 -8.86 -1.22 16.10
CA ASP A 20 -9.78 -1.99 15.27
C ASP A 20 -9.14 -3.31 14.88
N TRP A 21 -9.84 -4.41 15.19
CA TRP A 21 -9.39 -5.76 14.86
C TRP A 21 -9.14 -5.93 13.36
N ARG A 22 -9.90 -5.23 12.52
CA ARG A 22 -9.75 -5.28 11.05
C ARG A 22 -8.40 -4.70 10.62
N MET A 23 -8.00 -3.58 11.22
CA MET A 23 -6.72 -2.95 10.94
C MET A 23 -5.57 -3.80 11.47
N LEU A 24 -5.68 -4.31 12.70
CA LEU A 24 -4.69 -5.21 13.29
C LEU A 24 -4.47 -6.48 12.46
N ALA A 25 -5.55 -7.06 11.91
CA ALA A 25 -5.45 -8.21 11.02
C ALA A 25 -4.73 -7.88 9.70
N LEU A 26 -4.79 -6.65 9.21
CA LEU A 26 -4.06 -6.21 8.01
C LEU A 26 -2.61 -5.80 8.28
N PHE A 27 -2.17 -5.64 9.54
CA PHE A 27 -0.81 -5.22 9.86
C PHE A 27 0.27 -6.09 9.20
N PRO A 28 0.18 -7.44 9.25
CA PRO A 28 1.15 -8.28 8.56
C PRO A 28 1.18 -8.03 7.05
N MET A 29 0.01 -7.73 6.45
CA MET A 29 -0.08 -7.44 5.03
C MET A 29 0.67 -6.16 4.67
N PHE A 30 0.48 -5.11 5.49
CA PHE A 30 1.09 -3.81 5.31
C PHE A 30 2.61 -3.85 5.55
N PHE A 31 3.03 -4.59 6.58
CA PHE A 31 4.44 -4.76 6.91
C PHE A 31 5.19 -5.49 5.78
N ALA A 32 4.62 -6.60 5.28
CA ALA A 32 5.23 -7.37 4.19
C ALA A 32 5.32 -6.58 2.88
N SER A 33 4.43 -5.61 2.64
CA SER A 33 4.31 -4.89 1.36
C SER A 33 5.53 -4.05 0.93
N ASN A 34 6.48 -3.79 1.83
CA ASN A 34 7.79 -3.19 1.51
C ASN A 34 8.96 -4.10 1.87
N TYR A 35 8.72 -5.16 2.62
CA TYR A 35 9.78 -5.98 3.19
C TYR A 35 10.52 -6.74 2.08
N PHE A 36 9.82 -7.18 1.04
CA PHE A 36 10.42 -7.94 -0.05
C PHE A 36 11.36 -7.15 -0.97
N TYR A 37 11.29 -5.82 -1.00
CA TYR A 37 12.11 -5.02 -1.91
C TYR A 37 13.61 -5.07 -1.57
N ALA A 38 13.96 -5.20 -0.28
CA ALA A 38 15.37 -5.30 0.10
C ALA A 38 16.01 -6.56 -0.49
N TYR A 39 15.32 -7.71 -0.39
CA TYR A 39 15.77 -8.96 -0.97
C TYR A 39 15.97 -8.84 -2.50
N GLN A 40 14.96 -8.35 -3.22
CA GLN A 40 15.02 -8.19 -4.68
C GLN A 40 16.18 -7.27 -5.10
N GLY A 41 16.35 -6.15 -4.39
CA GLY A 41 17.46 -5.21 -4.60
C GLY A 41 18.83 -5.83 -4.30
N SER A 42 18.94 -6.60 -3.23
CA SER A 42 20.17 -7.29 -2.82
C SER A 42 20.58 -8.37 -3.82
N VAL A 43 19.61 -9.16 -4.32
CA VAL A 43 19.84 -10.11 -5.43
C VAL A 43 20.28 -9.37 -6.69
N ASN A 44 19.61 -8.28 -7.04
CA ASN A 44 19.97 -7.48 -8.23
C ASN A 44 21.42 -6.97 -8.13
N ALA A 45 21.81 -6.45 -6.96
CA ALA A 45 23.14 -5.93 -6.70
C ALA A 45 24.24 -7.01 -6.63
N THR A 46 23.91 -8.20 -6.12
CA THR A 46 24.88 -9.27 -5.87
C THR A 46 25.17 -10.09 -7.13
N VAL A 47 24.17 -10.31 -7.98
CA VAL A 47 24.27 -11.27 -9.08
C VAL A 47 24.58 -10.63 -10.43
N PHE A 48 24.11 -9.40 -10.67
CA PHE A 48 24.13 -8.78 -12.00
C PHE A 48 25.12 -7.63 -12.11
N ASP A 49 25.56 -7.37 -13.33
CA ASP A 49 26.46 -6.25 -13.62
C ASP A 49 25.71 -4.91 -13.70
N GLY A 50 26.46 -3.80 -13.82
CA GLY A 50 25.88 -2.44 -13.87
C GLY A 50 24.77 -2.27 -14.91
N PRO A 51 25.04 -2.54 -16.20
CA PRO A 51 24.03 -2.43 -17.26
C PRO A 51 22.81 -3.33 -17.04
N THR A 52 23.01 -4.56 -16.59
CA THR A 52 21.92 -5.52 -16.38
C THR A 52 21.03 -5.11 -15.21
N ARG A 53 21.60 -4.50 -14.15
CA ARG A 53 20.81 -3.93 -13.05
C ARG A 53 19.91 -2.79 -13.53
N ALA A 54 20.37 -1.95 -14.45
CA ALA A 54 19.55 -0.89 -15.04
C ALA A 54 18.42 -1.46 -15.92
N LEU A 55 18.71 -2.52 -16.68
CA LEU A 55 17.69 -3.24 -17.44
C LEU A 55 16.66 -3.89 -16.51
N ASN A 56 17.11 -4.55 -15.43
CA ASN A 56 16.23 -5.11 -14.41
C ASN A 56 15.33 -4.01 -13.82
N ALA A 57 15.86 -2.86 -13.41
CA ALA A 57 15.06 -1.74 -12.91
C ALA A 57 13.98 -1.28 -13.93
N THR A 58 14.27 -1.34 -15.23
CA THR A 58 13.29 -1.04 -16.27
C THR A 58 12.18 -2.10 -16.34
N LEU A 59 12.55 -3.38 -16.25
CA LEU A 59 11.61 -4.50 -16.21
C LEU A 59 10.75 -4.50 -14.94
N GLU A 60 11.34 -4.15 -13.80
CA GLU A 60 10.66 -3.96 -12.53
C GLU A 60 9.57 -2.88 -12.67
N GLY A 61 9.92 -1.70 -13.20
CA GLY A 61 8.96 -0.63 -13.46
C GLY A 61 7.84 -1.04 -14.45
N ALA A 62 8.20 -1.72 -15.53
CA ALA A 62 7.23 -2.24 -16.50
C ALA A 62 6.28 -3.26 -15.86
N GLY A 63 6.82 -4.18 -15.05
CA GLY A 63 6.07 -5.19 -14.31
C GLY A 63 5.07 -4.56 -13.36
N ALA A 64 5.49 -3.54 -12.61
CA ALA A 64 4.62 -2.82 -11.69
C ALA A 64 3.44 -2.15 -12.39
N ILE A 65 3.68 -1.47 -13.52
CA ILE A 65 2.62 -0.81 -14.32
C ILE A 65 1.62 -1.85 -14.82
N VAL A 66 2.12 -2.92 -15.45
CA VAL A 66 1.27 -3.96 -16.04
C VAL A 66 0.50 -4.71 -14.95
N GLY A 67 1.13 -5.03 -13.82
CA GLY A 67 0.48 -5.69 -12.68
C GLY A 67 -0.62 -4.84 -12.07
N ALA A 68 -0.37 -3.54 -11.83
CA ALA A 68 -1.38 -2.62 -11.30
C ALA A 68 -2.59 -2.47 -12.23
N LEU A 69 -2.36 -2.35 -13.55
CA LEU A 69 -3.43 -2.31 -14.54
C LEU A 69 -4.20 -3.64 -14.61
N PHE A 70 -3.49 -4.76 -14.53
CA PHE A 70 -4.09 -6.09 -14.58
C PHE A 70 -5.07 -6.32 -13.42
N ILE A 71 -4.60 -6.14 -12.19
CA ILE A 71 -5.43 -6.39 -11.00
C ILE A 71 -6.58 -5.40 -10.88
N GLY A 72 -6.34 -4.12 -11.21
CA GLY A 72 -7.37 -3.09 -11.17
C GLY A 72 -8.47 -3.39 -12.17
N PHE A 73 -8.13 -3.37 -13.45
CA PHE A 73 -9.12 -3.44 -14.52
C PHE A 73 -9.82 -4.81 -14.62
N PHE A 74 -9.07 -5.92 -14.51
CA PHE A 74 -9.64 -7.24 -14.77
C PHE A 74 -10.25 -7.91 -13.52
N VAL A 75 -9.83 -7.51 -12.32
CA VAL A 75 -10.23 -8.21 -11.09
C VAL A 75 -11.06 -7.31 -10.17
N LEU A 76 -10.53 -6.15 -9.78
CA LEU A 76 -11.12 -5.32 -8.73
C LEU A 76 -12.21 -4.36 -9.25
N ASP A 77 -12.13 -3.94 -10.51
CA ASP A 77 -13.11 -3.03 -11.14
C ASP A 77 -14.23 -3.75 -11.91
N ASN A 78 -14.27 -5.08 -11.82
CA ASN A 78 -15.26 -5.87 -12.55
C ASN A 78 -16.69 -5.61 -12.01
N LYS A 79 -17.48 -4.87 -12.80
CA LYS A 79 -18.85 -4.43 -12.45
C LYS A 79 -19.87 -5.57 -12.32
N TYR A 80 -19.56 -6.76 -12.83
CA TYR A 80 -20.47 -7.90 -12.81
C TYR A 80 -20.44 -8.68 -11.49
N MET A 81 -19.54 -8.33 -10.56
CA MET A 81 -19.38 -9.02 -9.28
C MET A 81 -19.66 -8.11 -8.08
N SER A 82 -20.24 -8.70 -7.03
CA SER A 82 -20.45 -8.02 -5.75
C SER A 82 -19.10 -7.57 -5.15
N ARG A 83 -19.11 -6.55 -4.28
CA ARG A 83 -17.88 -6.02 -3.67
C ARG A 83 -17.12 -7.12 -2.94
N ARG A 84 -17.81 -7.97 -2.18
CA ARG A 84 -17.16 -9.04 -1.43
C ARG A 84 -16.57 -10.13 -2.35
N ASN A 85 -17.29 -10.52 -3.40
CA ASN A 85 -16.81 -11.53 -4.36
C ASN A 85 -15.59 -11.05 -5.14
N ARG A 86 -15.53 -9.76 -5.49
CA ARG A 86 -14.33 -9.15 -6.08
C ARG A 86 -13.13 -9.24 -5.14
N GLY A 87 -13.34 -8.99 -3.84
CA GLY A 87 -12.29 -9.15 -2.83
C GLY A 87 -11.78 -10.58 -2.75
N TYR A 88 -12.67 -11.58 -2.76
CA TYR A 88 -12.26 -13.00 -2.76
C TYR A 88 -11.52 -13.40 -4.02
N LEU A 89 -11.97 -12.96 -5.20
CA LEU A 89 -11.28 -13.21 -6.46
C LEU A 89 -9.91 -12.53 -6.48
N GLY A 90 -9.85 -11.26 -6.07
CA GLY A 90 -8.61 -10.49 -5.92
C GLY A 90 -7.61 -11.20 -5.03
N LEU A 91 -8.05 -11.64 -3.85
CA LEU A 91 -7.20 -12.40 -2.93
C LEU A 91 -6.73 -13.71 -3.56
N ALA A 92 -7.62 -14.50 -4.16
CA ALA A 92 -7.26 -15.78 -4.77
C ALA A 92 -6.24 -15.62 -5.92
N VAL A 93 -6.43 -14.62 -6.78
CA VAL A 93 -5.50 -14.29 -7.86
C VAL A 93 -4.15 -13.88 -7.29
N VAL A 94 -4.10 -12.89 -6.39
CA VAL A 94 -2.85 -12.40 -5.80
C VAL A 94 -2.11 -13.51 -5.05
N THR A 95 -2.80 -14.28 -4.21
CA THR A 95 -2.19 -15.39 -3.46
C THR A 95 -1.58 -16.42 -4.41
N SER A 96 -2.30 -16.82 -5.45
CA SER A 96 -1.81 -17.79 -6.43
C SER A 96 -0.57 -17.27 -7.16
N MET A 97 -0.60 -16.00 -7.58
CA MET A 97 0.52 -15.37 -8.27
C MET A 97 1.76 -15.27 -7.38
N ILE A 98 1.60 -14.78 -6.14
CA ILE A 98 2.70 -14.66 -5.19
C ILE A 98 3.31 -16.03 -4.90
N ILE A 99 2.50 -17.08 -4.72
CA ILE A 99 3.01 -18.45 -4.53
C ILE A 99 3.86 -18.88 -5.73
N ILE A 100 3.37 -18.71 -6.95
CA ILE A 100 4.07 -19.15 -8.16
C ILE A 100 5.38 -18.38 -8.35
N ILE A 101 5.32 -17.04 -8.32
CA ILE A 101 6.48 -16.17 -8.59
C ILE A 101 7.57 -16.41 -7.55
N TRP A 102 7.21 -16.49 -6.27
CA TRP A 102 8.18 -16.68 -5.20
C TRP A 102 8.68 -18.12 -5.09
N ALA A 103 7.92 -19.12 -5.55
CA ALA A 103 8.41 -20.49 -5.69
C ALA A 103 9.47 -20.60 -6.81
N VAL A 104 9.23 -19.94 -7.96
CA VAL A 104 10.24 -19.83 -9.02
C VAL A 104 11.47 -19.09 -8.50
N GLY A 105 11.27 -17.99 -7.79
CA GLY A 105 12.32 -17.26 -7.09
C GLY A 105 13.13 -18.13 -6.13
N LEU A 106 12.46 -18.93 -5.30
CA LEU A 106 13.10 -19.85 -4.38
C LEU A 106 13.95 -20.90 -5.12
N SER A 107 13.41 -21.48 -6.20
CA SER A 107 14.13 -22.48 -7.00
C SER A 107 15.45 -21.95 -7.57
N TRP A 108 15.50 -20.66 -7.86
CA TRP A 108 16.72 -19.99 -8.26
C TRP A 108 17.58 -19.59 -7.05
N GLN A 109 16.98 -19.02 -6.00
CA GLN A 109 17.69 -18.56 -4.80
C GLN A 109 18.50 -19.67 -4.11
N VAL A 110 18.02 -20.91 -4.11
CA VAL A 110 18.77 -22.05 -3.52
C VAL A 110 20.05 -22.40 -4.28
N THR A 111 20.22 -21.90 -5.50
CA THR A 111 21.40 -22.15 -6.33
C THR A 111 22.56 -21.18 -6.05
N PHE A 112 22.32 -20.09 -5.31
CA PHE A 112 23.35 -19.09 -5.02
C PHE A 112 23.26 -18.47 -3.63
N GLY A 113 24.40 -17.99 -3.15
CA GLY A 113 24.53 -17.19 -1.93
C GLY A 113 25.01 -15.77 -2.21
N ARG A 114 25.25 -14.99 -1.14
CA ARG A 114 25.80 -13.62 -1.24
C ARG A 114 27.19 -13.55 -1.89
N ASN A 115 27.92 -14.67 -1.89
CA ASN A 115 29.24 -14.81 -2.50
C ASN A 115 29.18 -15.19 -4.00
N TYR A 116 28.08 -14.90 -4.69
CA TYR A 116 27.88 -15.30 -6.10
C TYR A 116 29.07 -14.93 -6.99
N VAL A 117 29.50 -13.67 -7.01
CA VAL A 117 30.62 -13.22 -7.86
C VAL A 117 31.93 -13.90 -7.47
N THR A 118 32.17 -14.14 -6.18
CA THR A 118 33.36 -14.85 -5.69
C THR A 118 33.39 -16.31 -6.16
N VAL A 119 32.23 -16.96 -6.22
CA VAL A 119 32.11 -18.38 -6.62
C VAL A 119 32.09 -18.55 -8.14
N HIS A 120 31.44 -17.65 -8.86
CA HIS A 120 31.23 -17.76 -10.31
C HIS A 120 32.20 -16.90 -11.15
N GLY A 121 33.06 -16.11 -10.50
CA GLY A 121 34.13 -15.32 -11.12
C GLY A 121 33.67 -14.05 -11.84
N ARG A 122 32.39 -13.93 -12.21
CA ARG A 122 31.81 -12.73 -12.82
C ARG A 122 30.32 -12.58 -12.53
N PRO A 123 29.77 -11.35 -12.53
CA PRO A 123 28.34 -11.13 -12.52
C PRO A 123 27.69 -11.52 -13.86
N ILE A 124 26.38 -11.75 -13.84
CA ILE A 124 25.58 -12.03 -15.04
C ILE A 124 25.37 -10.73 -15.82
N ASN A 125 25.64 -10.79 -17.13
CA ASN A 125 25.34 -9.73 -18.08
C ASN A 125 24.07 -10.07 -18.88
N TYR A 126 23.32 -9.07 -19.32
CA TYR A 126 22.07 -9.25 -20.07
C TYR A 126 22.23 -9.93 -21.45
N HIS A 127 23.44 -9.96 -21.99
CA HIS A 127 23.80 -10.73 -23.18
C HIS A 127 24.01 -12.22 -22.90
N ASP A 128 24.20 -12.62 -21.64
CA ASP A 128 24.38 -14.02 -21.28
C ASP A 128 23.07 -14.81 -21.49
N SER A 129 23.17 -16.03 -22.02
CA SER A 129 22.00 -16.90 -22.22
C SER A 129 21.23 -17.18 -20.93
N ASP A 130 21.95 -17.11 -19.80
CA ASP A 130 21.46 -17.38 -18.46
C ASP A 130 20.62 -16.22 -17.86
N TYR A 131 20.62 -15.04 -18.52
CA TYR A 131 19.87 -13.87 -18.07
C TYR A 131 18.36 -13.96 -18.36
N LYS A 132 17.95 -14.51 -19.51
CA LYS A 132 16.57 -14.37 -20.03
C LYS A 132 15.49 -14.77 -19.02
N GLY A 133 15.66 -15.92 -18.35
CA GLY A 133 14.72 -16.38 -17.32
C GLY A 133 14.74 -15.53 -16.06
N LYS A 134 15.92 -15.02 -15.68
CA LYS A 134 16.11 -14.19 -14.48
C LYS A 134 15.56 -12.78 -14.67
N GLY A 135 15.79 -12.16 -15.83
CA GLY A 135 15.19 -10.86 -16.17
C GLY A 135 13.66 -10.92 -16.18
N ALA A 136 13.09 -11.98 -16.75
CA ALA A 136 11.63 -12.20 -16.69
C ALA A 136 11.12 -12.34 -15.25
N LEU A 137 11.88 -13.00 -14.37
CA LEU A 137 11.52 -13.10 -12.96
C LEU A 137 11.45 -11.72 -12.26
N PHE A 138 12.36 -10.79 -12.57
CA PHE A 138 12.30 -9.41 -12.04
C PHE A 138 11.05 -8.65 -12.50
N PHE A 139 10.64 -8.83 -13.76
CA PHE A 139 9.35 -8.31 -14.23
C PHE A 139 8.19 -8.88 -13.43
N PHE A 140 8.16 -10.22 -13.23
CA PHE A 140 7.06 -10.87 -12.53
C PHE A 140 7.05 -10.59 -11.03
N TYR A 141 8.20 -10.38 -10.38
CA TYR A 141 8.26 -9.91 -9.00
C TYR A 141 7.46 -8.62 -8.83
N TYR A 142 7.81 -7.58 -9.58
CA TYR A 142 7.13 -6.29 -9.46
C TYR A 142 5.70 -6.32 -9.98
N PHE A 143 5.39 -7.19 -10.94
CA PHE A 143 4.00 -7.48 -11.30
C PHE A 143 3.22 -7.99 -10.08
N GLY A 144 3.71 -9.03 -9.41
CA GLY A 144 3.07 -9.62 -8.23
C GLY A 144 2.97 -8.64 -7.08
N ASP A 145 4.02 -7.85 -6.85
CA ASP A 145 4.10 -6.85 -5.78
C ASP A 145 3.10 -5.71 -6.00
N ALA A 146 2.96 -5.24 -7.24
CA ALA A 146 1.93 -4.26 -7.59
C ALA A 146 0.52 -4.82 -7.38
N CYS A 147 0.28 -6.08 -7.76
CA CYS A 147 -0.98 -6.77 -7.49
C CYS A 147 -1.27 -6.88 -5.98
N TYR A 148 -0.26 -7.21 -5.19
CA TYR A 148 -0.36 -7.31 -3.73
C TYR A 148 -0.68 -5.97 -3.08
N GLN A 149 0.03 -4.90 -3.47
CA GLN A 149 -0.23 -3.55 -2.94
C GLN A 149 -1.60 -3.03 -3.37
N ALA A 150 -1.99 -3.20 -4.63
CA ALA A 150 -3.29 -2.79 -5.14
C ALA A 150 -4.43 -3.49 -4.38
N LEU A 151 -4.29 -4.79 -4.07
CA LEU A 151 -5.25 -5.51 -3.24
C LEU A 151 -5.32 -4.92 -1.82
N ALA A 152 -4.19 -4.63 -1.19
CA ALA A 152 -4.17 -4.01 0.14
C ALA A 152 -4.89 -2.65 0.15
N TYR A 153 -4.62 -1.80 -0.85
CA TYR A 153 -5.32 -0.52 -1.02
C TYR A 153 -6.81 -0.70 -1.26
N TRP A 154 -7.18 -1.67 -2.09
CA TRP A 154 -8.58 -1.97 -2.34
C TRP A 154 -9.31 -2.42 -1.07
N ILE A 155 -8.72 -3.30 -0.26
CA ILE A 155 -9.32 -3.75 1.01
C ILE A 155 -9.53 -2.56 1.96
N MET A 156 -8.53 -1.66 2.08
CA MET A 156 -8.67 -0.45 2.90
C MET A 156 -9.77 0.48 2.39
N SER A 157 -9.82 0.72 1.08
CA SER A 157 -10.89 1.50 0.45
C SER A 157 -12.27 0.85 0.62
N ALA A 158 -12.29 -0.47 0.83
CA ALA A 158 -13.50 -1.23 0.95
C ALA A 158 -14.14 -1.14 2.36
N LEU A 159 -13.38 -0.71 3.36
CA LEU A 159 -13.77 -0.75 4.77
C LEU A 159 -14.60 0.46 5.22
N SER A 160 -14.34 1.64 4.68
CA SER A 160 -15.04 2.89 5.02
C SER A 160 -15.27 3.72 3.76
N ASN A 161 -16.34 4.52 3.76
CA ASN A 161 -16.63 5.52 2.73
C ASN A 161 -16.27 6.94 3.18
N ASP A 162 -15.88 7.14 4.44
CA ASP A 162 -15.46 8.44 4.98
C ASP A 162 -14.03 8.78 4.51
N PRO A 163 -13.83 9.88 3.76
CA PRO A 163 -12.52 10.30 3.28
C PRO A 163 -11.49 10.52 4.40
N PHE A 164 -11.91 11.02 5.57
CA PHE A 164 -10.99 11.27 6.69
C PHE A 164 -10.47 9.95 7.29
N THR A 165 -11.36 8.98 7.51
CA THR A 165 -10.99 7.64 7.97
C THR A 165 -10.11 6.91 6.94
N LEU A 166 -10.42 7.01 5.66
CA LEU A 166 -9.59 6.45 4.58
C LEU A 166 -8.20 7.09 4.51
N ALA A 167 -8.10 8.41 4.70
CA ALA A 167 -6.82 9.10 4.77
C ALA A 167 -5.97 8.59 5.94
N ARG A 168 -6.58 8.38 7.11
CA ARG A 168 -5.90 7.79 8.27
C ARG A 168 -5.46 6.34 8.01
N PHE A 169 -6.27 5.53 7.32
CA PHE A 169 -5.88 4.19 6.89
C PHE A 169 -4.66 4.20 5.96
N ALA A 170 -4.64 5.07 4.96
CA ALA A 170 -3.51 5.23 4.06
C ALA A 170 -2.24 5.68 4.80
N GLY A 171 -2.38 6.61 5.76
CA GLY A 171 -1.28 7.04 6.62
C GLY A 171 -0.71 5.89 7.47
N LEU A 172 -1.57 5.11 8.13
CA LEU A 172 -1.15 3.96 8.93
C LEU A 172 -0.50 2.87 8.07
N TYR A 173 -1.05 2.60 6.88
CA TYR A 173 -0.46 1.71 5.90
C TYR A 173 0.98 2.12 5.57
N LYS A 174 1.20 3.38 5.21
CA LYS A 174 2.55 3.88 4.89
C LYS A 174 3.50 3.85 6.08
N ALA A 175 3.03 4.14 7.29
CA ALA A 175 3.85 4.05 8.50
C ALA A 175 4.35 2.62 8.75
N ILE A 176 3.46 1.63 8.69
CA ILE A 176 3.82 0.22 8.89
C ILE A 176 4.67 -0.31 7.74
N GLN A 177 4.35 0.08 6.50
CA GLN A 177 5.15 -0.24 5.31
C GLN A 177 6.59 0.29 5.45
N SER A 178 6.76 1.49 6.00
CA SER A 178 8.07 2.09 6.25
C SER A 178 8.84 1.35 7.35
N ALA A 179 8.16 0.92 8.42
CA ALA A 179 8.75 0.08 9.46
C ALA A 179 9.22 -1.28 8.91
N GLY A 180 8.43 -1.89 8.02
CA GLY A 180 8.80 -3.12 7.31
C GLY A 180 10.06 -2.95 6.45
N ALA A 181 10.14 -1.87 5.68
CA ALA A 181 11.34 -1.55 4.91
C ALA A 181 12.55 -1.35 5.81
N ALA A 182 12.44 -0.56 6.88
CA ALA A 182 13.55 -0.33 7.81
C ALA A 182 14.09 -1.65 8.39
N GLY A 183 13.20 -2.58 8.78
CA GLY A 183 13.60 -3.90 9.26
C GLY A 183 14.28 -4.75 8.18
N SER A 184 13.74 -4.75 6.96
CA SER A 184 14.29 -5.54 5.86
C SER A 184 15.66 -5.04 5.38
N TYR A 185 15.80 -3.74 5.15
CA TYR A 185 17.08 -3.13 4.80
C TYR A 185 18.10 -3.22 5.94
N GLY A 186 17.66 -3.17 7.20
CA GLY A 186 18.53 -3.41 8.35
C GLY A 186 19.08 -4.85 8.37
N MET A 187 18.24 -5.84 8.06
CA MET A 187 18.65 -7.24 7.92
C MET A 187 19.60 -7.45 6.74
N ASP A 188 19.33 -6.80 5.60
CA ASP A 188 20.20 -6.85 4.42
C ASP A 188 21.57 -6.21 4.69
N ALA A 189 21.61 -5.12 5.46
CA ALA A 189 22.84 -4.40 5.81
C ALA A 189 23.81 -5.22 6.68
N VAL A 190 23.31 -6.13 7.52
CA VAL A 190 24.14 -7.05 8.31
C VAL A 190 24.52 -8.32 7.54
N LEU A 191 24.25 -8.37 6.23
CA LEU A 191 24.63 -9.43 5.30
C LEU A 191 24.06 -10.81 5.66
N HIS A 192 22.82 -10.87 6.18
CA HIS A 192 22.16 -12.15 6.42
C HIS A 192 22.00 -12.97 5.13
N PRO A 193 22.02 -14.31 5.18
CA PRO A 193 21.90 -15.13 3.98
C PRO A 193 20.65 -14.78 3.16
N LEU A 194 20.79 -14.54 1.85
CA LEU A 194 19.70 -14.16 0.94
C LEU A 194 18.51 -15.13 0.99
N LEU A 195 18.77 -16.43 1.22
CA LEU A 195 17.72 -17.42 1.39
C LEU A 195 16.83 -17.11 2.61
N ASN A 196 17.39 -16.62 3.71
CA ASN A 196 16.62 -16.26 4.90
C ASN A 196 15.74 -15.03 4.62
N GLU A 197 16.24 -14.06 3.86
CA GLU A 197 15.48 -12.87 3.49
C GLU A 197 14.32 -13.21 2.55
N HIS A 198 14.57 -14.10 1.58
CA HIS A 198 13.54 -14.64 0.70
C HIS A 198 12.46 -15.35 1.50
N LEU A 199 12.84 -16.30 2.37
CA LEU A 199 11.89 -17.07 3.17
C LEU A 199 11.13 -16.19 4.17
N ALA A 200 11.79 -15.24 4.83
CA ALA A 200 11.15 -14.30 5.74
C ALA A 200 10.08 -13.49 5.01
N SER A 201 10.43 -12.90 3.86
CA SER A 201 9.50 -12.15 3.02
C SER A 201 8.32 -13.02 2.58
N TRP A 202 8.61 -14.23 2.09
CA TRP A 202 7.58 -15.11 1.55
C TRP A 202 6.60 -15.61 2.62
N ILE A 203 7.12 -16.07 3.76
CA ILE A 203 6.30 -16.54 4.89
C ILE A 203 5.44 -15.40 5.43
N MET A 204 5.96 -14.18 5.54
CA MET A 204 5.18 -13.03 6.01
C MET A 204 4.02 -12.69 5.07
N MET A 205 4.23 -12.75 3.75
CA MET A 205 3.12 -12.57 2.80
C MET A 205 2.11 -13.72 2.87
N LEU A 206 2.56 -14.97 2.97
CA LEU A 206 1.66 -16.12 3.10
C LEU A 206 0.83 -16.06 4.38
N PHE A 207 1.43 -15.60 5.47
CA PHE A 207 0.74 -15.39 6.74
C PHE A 207 -0.29 -14.26 6.68
N SER A 208 -0.08 -13.25 5.83
CA SER A 208 -1.01 -12.13 5.70
C SER A 208 -2.31 -12.50 4.96
N PHE A 209 -2.29 -13.46 4.03
CA PHE A 209 -3.46 -13.81 3.22
C PHE A 209 -4.67 -14.35 4.02
N PRO A 210 -4.52 -15.28 4.98
CA PRO A 210 -5.64 -15.71 5.82
C PRO A 210 -6.25 -14.56 6.63
N LEU A 211 -5.43 -13.62 7.11
CA LEU A 211 -5.91 -12.47 7.85
C LEU A 211 -6.65 -11.49 6.93
N ALA A 212 -6.12 -11.24 5.73
CA ALA A 212 -6.81 -10.47 4.70
C ALA A 212 -8.15 -11.09 4.32
N PHE A 213 -8.25 -12.42 4.23
CA PHE A 213 -9.51 -13.13 4.00
C PHE A 213 -10.55 -12.85 5.08
N LEU A 214 -10.15 -12.87 6.37
CA LEU A 214 -11.05 -12.55 7.48
C LEU A 214 -11.59 -11.12 7.40
N VAL A 215 -10.73 -10.18 7.02
CA VAL A 215 -11.12 -8.78 6.84
C VAL A 215 -12.06 -8.62 5.65
N ILE A 216 -11.76 -9.27 4.51
CA ILE A 216 -12.63 -9.24 3.33
C ILE A 216 -14.02 -9.79 3.65
N ARG A 217 -14.11 -10.84 4.46
CA ARG A 217 -15.39 -11.39 4.92
C ARG A 217 -16.22 -10.38 5.71
N SER A 218 -15.58 -9.45 6.41
CA SER A 218 -16.25 -8.40 7.18
C SER A 218 -16.71 -7.20 6.34
N ILE A 219 -16.27 -7.08 5.08
CA ILE A 219 -16.66 -6.01 4.16
C ILE A 219 -18.15 -6.14 3.84
N LYS A 220 -18.91 -5.06 4.03
CA LYS A 220 -20.33 -4.96 3.62
C LYS A 220 -20.43 -4.54 2.15
N GLU A 221 -21.50 -4.99 1.49
CA GLU A 221 -21.78 -4.62 0.09
C GLU A 221 -22.09 -3.11 -0.05
N THR A 222 -22.70 -2.51 0.97
CA THR A 222 -23.01 -1.08 1.06
C THR A 222 -22.76 -0.56 2.48
N ASN A 223 -21.99 0.53 2.63
CA ASN A 223 -21.79 1.24 3.91
C ASN A 223 -22.71 2.49 4.04
N TYR A 224 -23.65 2.68 3.10
CA TYR A 224 -24.50 3.88 3.03
C TYR A 224 -25.43 4.08 4.23
N GLU A 225 -25.75 3.01 4.98
CA GLU A 225 -26.67 3.09 6.12
C GLU A 225 -25.96 3.32 7.47
N ASP A 226 -24.65 3.04 7.57
CA ASP A 226 -23.89 3.16 8.83
C ASP A 226 -23.00 4.41 8.90
N GLU A 227 -22.61 4.97 7.75
CA GLU A 227 -21.76 6.18 7.66
C GLU A 227 -22.52 7.28 6.92
N LYS A 228 -22.69 8.46 7.56
CA LYS A 228 -23.15 9.67 6.85
C LYS A 228 -22.11 9.98 5.78
N VAL A 229 -22.47 9.77 4.51
CA VAL A 229 -21.59 10.06 3.37
C VAL A 229 -21.36 11.57 3.33
N VAL A 230 -20.19 12.01 3.77
CA VAL A 230 -19.75 13.40 3.63
C VAL A 230 -19.23 13.54 2.21
N TYR A 231 -20.06 14.06 1.31
CA TYR A 231 -19.59 14.39 -0.04
C TYR A 231 -18.63 15.59 0.04
N VAL A 232 -17.56 15.59 -0.76
CA VAL A 232 -16.64 16.73 -0.86
C VAL A 232 -17.38 18.02 -1.25
N GLU A 233 -18.46 17.89 -2.02
CA GLU A 233 -19.36 18.99 -2.38
C GLU A 233 -20.16 19.52 -1.19
N ASP A 234 -20.54 18.65 -0.25
CA ASP A 234 -21.21 19.03 0.99
C ASP A 234 -20.23 19.70 1.96
N VAL A 235 -18.97 19.26 2.01
CA VAL A 235 -17.91 19.99 2.73
C VAL A 235 -17.73 21.38 2.15
N ARG A 236 -17.62 21.50 0.83
CA ARG A 236 -17.47 22.81 0.16
C ARG A 236 -18.70 23.70 0.36
N LYS A 237 -19.91 23.14 0.35
CA LYS A 237 -21.15 23.88 0.65
C LYS A 237 -21.21 24.31 2.10
N MET A 238 -20.86 23.43 3.04
CA MET A 238 -20.76 23.78 4.46
C MET A 238 -19.71 24.87 4.68
N GLU A 239 -18.54 24.79 4.05
CA GLU A 239 -17.50 25.84 4.08
C GLU A 239 -18.02 27.18 3.53
N MET A 240 -18.82 27.16 2.45
CA MET A 240 -19.42 28.36 1.87
C MET A 240 -20.54 28.95 2.74
N GLU A 241 -21.39 28.10 3.31
CA GLU A 241 -22.48 28.51 4.22
C GLU A 241 -21.92 29.06 5.53
N GLU A 242 -20.81 28.50 6.00
CA GLU A 242 -20.18 28.93 7.24
C GLU A 242 -19.32 30.20 7.07
N ALA A 243 -18.63 30.34 5.94
CA ALA A 243 -18.01 31.61 5.58
C ALA A 243 -19.05 32.72 5.44
N ALA A 244 -20.26 32.39 4.94
CA ALA A 244 -21.38 33.33 4.87
C ALA A 244 -21.92 33.68 6.28
N SER A 245 -22.04 32.72 7.19
CA SER A 245 -22.48 33.01 8.57
C SER A 245 -21.48 33.85 9.36
N ASP A 246 -20.17 33.55 9.25
CA ASP A 246 -19.09 34.33 9.90
C ASP A 246 -19.03 35.76 9.35
N SER A 247 -19.33 35.95 8.06
CA SER A 247 -19.42 37.28 7.45
C SER A 247 -20.62 38.08 7.95
N ALA A 248 -21.78 37.44 8.10
CA ALA A 248 -22.99 38.05 8.63
C ALA A 248 -22.87 38.41 10.12
N GLU A 249 -22.18 37.56 10.91
CA GLU A 249 -21.92 37.83 12.32
C GLU A 249 -20.99 39.05 12.48
N LYS A 250 -19.93 39.15 11.67
CA LYS A 250 -19.01 40.30 11.66
C LYS A 250 -19.69 41.61 11.23
N GLU A 251 -20.61 41.56 10.25
CA GLU A 251 -21.42 42.72 9.87
C GLU A 251 -22.39 43.15 10.97
N SER A 252 -23.03 42.21 11.66
CA SER A 252 -23.96 42.52 12.76
C SER A 252 -23.26 43.19 13.95
N VAL A 253 -22.04 42.74 14.29
CA VAL A 253 -21.22 43.32 15.35
C VAL A 253 -20.73 44.72 14.96
N HIS A 254 -20.41 44.94 13.68
CA HIS A 254 -19.98 46.25 13.20
C HIS A 254 -21.15 47.27 13.20
N SER A 255 -22.37 46.83 12.85
CA SER A 255 -23.57 47.66 12.91
C SER A 255 -24.01 47.99 14.35
N ALA A 256 -23.79 47.09 15.31
CA ALA A 256 -24.12 47.31 16.72
C ALA A 256 -23.11 48.22 17.45
N ALA A 257 -21.90 48.37 16.91
CA ALA A 257 -20.83 49.21 17.47
C ALA A 257 -20.84 50.66 16.94
N ALA A 258 -21.77 51.03 16.05
CA ALA A 258 -21.91 52.39 15.56
C ALA A 258 -22.50 53.29 16.68
N PRO A 259 -21.78 54.34 17.14
CA PRO A 259 -22.30 55.23 18.18
C PRO A 259 -23.52 56.02 17.66
N PRO A 260 -24.52 56.31 18.50
CA PRO A 260 -25.69 57.07 18.09
C PRO A 260 -25.24 58.46 17.60
N ALA A 261 -25.67 58.83 16.41
CA ALA A 261 -25.39 60.12 15.81
C ALA A 261 -25.90 61.24 16.73
N VAL A 262 -24.98 62.02 17.29
CA VAL A 262 -25.29 63.24 18.03
C VAL A 262 -25.74 64.28 16.99
N GLY A 263 -27.04 64.58 17.00
CA GLY A 263 -27.60 65.67 16.22
C GLY A 263 -27.11 67.02 16.72
N ALA A 264 -26.67 67.86 15.78
CA ALA A 264 -26.50 69.30 15.93
C ALA A 264 -27.65 70.01 15.18
#